data_AF-A0A1V5TYX9-F1
#
_entry.id   AF-A0A1V5TYX9-F1
#
_cell.length_a   1.000
_cell.length_b   1.000
_cell.length_c   1.000
_cell.angle_alpha   90.00
_cell.angle_beta   90.00
_cell.angle_gamma   90.00
#
_symmetry.space_group_name_H-M   'P 1'
#
loop_
_entity.id
_entity.type
_entity.pdbx_description
1 polymer ?
#
loop_
_entity_poly.entity_id
_entity_poly.type
_entity_poly.pdbx_seq_one_letter_code
_entity_poly.pdbx_strand_id
1 'polypeptide(L)' 'MRCDWDGFGGKVTMPSYYHSLGSITDALSQTGFLIERIVEPRPTEKFREADAHGFEKLMKFPLFICFRAKKI' A
#
# COMPACT_ATOMS: atom_id res chain seq x y z
N MET A 1 -10.22 14.24 6.73
CA MET A 1 -9.11 15.00 6.12
C MET A 1 -9.32 14.99 4.62
N ARG A 2 -9.39 16.14 3.96
CA ARG A 2 -9.53 16.22 2.51
C ARG A 2 -8.14 16.01 1.90
N CYS A 3 -7.91 14.87 1.27
CA CYS A 3 -6.66 14.55 0.60
C CYS A 3 -6.87 14.73 -0.90
N ASP A 4 -6.47 15.88 -1.44
CA ASP A 4 -6.53 16.11 -2.87
C ASP A 4 -5.20 15.66 -3.50
N TRP A 5 -5.27 14.92 -4.61
CA TRP A 5 -4.13 14.37 -5.33
C TRP A 5 -4.05 14.96 -6.74
N ASP A 6 -2.84 15.27 -7.22
CA ASP A 6 -2.60 16.03 -8.45
C ASP A 6 -1.62 15.35 -9.44
N GLY A 7 -1.25 14.09 -9.22
CA GLY A 7 -0.18 13.40 -9.95
C GLY A 7 -0.41 13.10 -11.45
N PHE A 8 -1.62 13.34 -11.99
CA PHE A 8 -1.95 13.12 -13.40
C PHE A 8 -2.53 14.35 -14.11
N GLY A 9 -2.14 15.57 -13.70
CA GLY A 9 -2.55 16.80 -14.40
C GLY A 9 -3.97 17.28 -14.07
N GLY A 10 -4.55 16.79 -12.98
CA GLY A 10 -5.85 17.23 -12.46
C GLY A 10 -5.96 16.93 -10.97
N LYS A 11 -6.69 17.78 -10.22
CA LYS A 11 -6.93 17.56 -8.79
C LYS A 11 -8.11 16.62 -8.58
N VAL A 12 -7.86 15.50 -7.91
CA VAL A 12 -8.87 14.51 -7.53
C VAL A 12 -8.93 14.42 -6.02
N THR A 13 -10.11 14.55 -5.43
CA THR A 13 -10.30 14.27 -4.00
C THR A 13 -10.21 12.77 -3.77
N MET A 14 -9.21 12.33 -3.02
CA MET A 14 -8.87 10.94 -2.73
C MET A 14 -8.99 10.66 -1.23
N PRO A 15 -10.19 10.38 -0.71
CA PRO A 15 -10.36 10.05 0.70
C PRO A 15 -9.61 8.75 1.03
N SER A 16 -8.86 8.75 2.13
CA SER A 16 -8.17 7.57 2.62
C SER A 16 -8.95 6.95 3.79
N TYR A 17 -9.14 5.62 3.73
CA TYR A 17 -9.78 4.85 4.79
C TYR A 17 -8.74 3.94 5.44
N TYR A 18 -8.55 4.10 6.73
CA TYR A 18 -7.64 3.24 7.47
C TYR A 18 -8.28 1.88 7.71
N HIS A 19 -7.54 0.82 7.38
CA HIS A 19 -7.81 -0.53 7.81
C HIS A 19 -6.57 -1.10 8.47
N SER A 20 -6.75 -1.72 9.63
CA SER A 20 -5.67 -2.46 10.27
C SER A 20 -5.34 -3.71 9.47
N LEU A 21 -4.13 -4.26 9.63
CA LEU A 21 -3.77 -5.54 9.02
C LEU A 21 -4.79 -6.64 9.37
N GLY A 22 -5.20 -6.71 10.64
CA GLY A 22 -6.21 -7.66 11.10
C GLY A 22 -7.54 -7.50 10.36
N SER A 23 -8.04 -6.28 10.22
CA SER A 23 -9.29 -6.01 9.49
C SER A 23 -9.22 -6.44 8.01
N ILE A 24 -8.07 -6.25 7.36
CA ILE A 24 -7.86 -6.67 5.96
C ILE A 24 -7.81 -8.21 5.88
N THR A 25 -7.07 -8.86 6.78
CA THR A 25 -6.93 -10.33 6.78
C THR A 25 -8.24 -11.03 7.14
N ASP A 26 -9.00 -10.48 8.08
CA ASP A 26 -10.31 -10.99 8.48
C ASP A 26 -11.31 -10.90 7.31
N ALA A 27 -11.32 -9.76 6.60
CA ALA A 27 -12.19 -9.59 5.44
C ALA A 27 -11.89 -10.62 4.34
N LEU A 28 -10.61 -10.90 4.07
CA LEU A 28 -10.21 -11.94 3.11
C LEU A 28 -10.63 -13.34 3.58
N SER A 29 -10.35 -13.67 4.84
CA SER A 29 -10.69 -14.98 5.42
C SER A 29 -12.20 -15.24 5.41
N GLN A 30 -13.00 -14.29 5.90
CA GLN A 30 -14.46 -14.40 5.97
C GLN A 30 -15.13 -14.48 4.60
N THR A 31 -14.49 -13.98 3.55
CA THR A 31 -14.99 -14.06 2.17
C THR A 31 -14.48 -15.28 1.40
N GLY A 32 -13.82 -16.22 2.09
CA GLY A 32 -13.37 -17.48 1.51
C GLY A 32 -12.07 -17.36 0.73
N PHE A 33 -11.17 -16.45 1.10
CA PHE A 33 -9.84 -16.37 0.51
C PHE A 33 -8.76 -16.88 1.47
N LEU A 34 -7.88 -17.74 0.95
CA LEU A 34 -6.62 -18.10 1.60
C LEU A 34 -5.56 -17.08 1.23
N ILE A 35 -4.92 -16.47 2.23
CA ILE A 35 -3.76 -15.60 2.01
C ILE A 35 -2.53 -16.49 1.78
N GLU A 36 -1.95 -16.40 0.58
CA GLU A 36 -0.78 -17.20 0.19
C GLU A 36 0.54 -16.44 0.38
N ARG A 37 0.51 -15.10 0.38
CA ARG A 37 1.69 -14.26 0.61
C ARG A 37 1.30 -12.84 1.00
N ILE A 38 2.07 -12.25 1.91
CA ILE A 38 2.06 -10.82 2.22
C ILE A 38 3.45 -10.27 1.89
N VAL A 39 3.52 -9.11 1.24
CA VAL A 39 4.78 -8.42 0.91
C VAL A 39 4.64 -6.95 1.24
N GLU A 40 5.55 -6.42 2.05
CA GLU A 40 5.78 -4.98 2.19
C GLU A 40 6.93 -4.60 1.23
N PRO A 41 6.64 -4.10 0.02
CA PRO A 41 7.68 -3.82 -0.96
C PRO A 41 8.59 -2.71 -0.47
N ARG A 42 9.90 -2.92 -0.66
CA ARG A 42 10.91 -1.91 -0.39
C ARG A 42 11.14 -1.04 -1.64
N PRO A 43 11.47 0.24 -1.46
CA PRO A 43 11.90 1.10 -2.55
C PRO A 43 13.04 0.47 -3.38
N THR A 44 13.05 0.73 -4.68
CA THR A 44 14.11 0.25 -5.58
C THR A 44 15.24 1.26 -5.67
N GLU A 45 16.38 0.83 -6.22
CA GLU A 45 17.51 1.74 -6.48
C GLU A 45 17.13 2.88 -7.43
N LYS A 46 16.33 2.60 -8.46
CA LYS A 46 15.79 3.65 -9.35
C LYS A 46 14.91 4.66 -8.62
N PHE A 47 14.23 4.23 -7.56
CA PHE A 47 13.47 5.14 -6.71
C PHE A 47 14.39 6.04 -5.89
N ARG A 48 15.55 5.53 -5.42
CA ARG A 48 16.57 6.35 -4.76
C ARG A 48 17.11 7.44 -5.66
N GLU A 49 17.35 7.12 -6.93
CA GLU A 49 17.80 8.08 -7.95
C GLU A 49 16.78 9.21 -8.18
N ALA A 50 15.49 8.88 -8.16
CA ALA A 50 14.41 9.85 -8.36
C ALA A 50 14.07 10.66 -7.09
N ASP A 51 14.13 10.02 -5.92
CA ASP A 51 13.81 10.61 -4.62
C ASP A 51 14.57 9.91 -3.48
N ALA A 52 15.78 10.39 -3.20
CA ALA A 52 16.64 9.83 -2.15
C ALA A 52 16.04 10.03 -0.74
N HIS A 53 15.32 11.13 -0.50
CA HIS A 53 14.71 11.39 0.81
C HIS A 53 13.53 10.44 1.04
N GLY A 54 12.65 10.30 0.05
CA GLY A 54 11.57 9.33 0.05
C GLY A 54 12.11 7.91 0.21
N PHE A 55 13.21 7.57 -0.45
CA PHE A 55 13.85 6.25 -0.32
C PHE A 55 14.23 5.95 1.14
N GLU A 56 14.96 6.84 1.80
CA GLU A 56 15.37 6.66 3.20
C GLU A 56 14.18 6.54 4.17
N LYS A 57 13.12 7.33 3.92
CA LYS A 57 11.89 7.25 4.70
C LYS A 57 11.19 5.91 4.49
N LEU A 58 10.99 5.50 3.24
CA LEU A 58 10.20 4.32 2.88
C LEU A 58 10.95 3.00 3.09
N MET A 59 12.27 3.04 3.27
CA MET A 59 13.06 1.91 3.78
C MET A 59 12.76 1.59 5.25
N LYS A 60 12.28 2.57 6.03
CA LYS A 60 11.94 2.42 7.46
C LYS A 60 10.45 2.22 7.69
N PHE A 61 9.62 2.89 6.89
CA PHE A 61 8.16 2.85 6.98
C PHE A 61 7.58 2.50 5.61
N PRO A 62 7.19 1.23 5.38
CA PRO A 62 6.70 0.81 4.07
C PRO A 62 5.44 1.57 3.69
N LEU A 63 5.37 2.01 2.44
CA LEU A 63 4.23 2.76 1.92
C LEU A 63 3.07 1.85 1.50
N PHE A 64 3.39 0.61 1.11
CA PHE A 64 2.44 -0.33 0.55
C PHE A 64 2.50 -1.67 1.27
N ILE A 65 1.40 -2.40 1.19
CA ILE A 65 1.29 -3.80 1.56
C ILE A 65 0.57 -4.52 0.41
N CYS A 66 1.16 -5.62 -0.05
CA CYS A 66 0.66 -6.41 -1.17
C CYS A 66 0.24 -7.79 -0.67
N PHE A 67 -0.96 -8.21 -1.03
CA PHE A 67 -1.48 -9.54 -0.71
C PHE A 67 -1.62 -10.37 -1.98
N ARG A 68 -1.16 -11.63 -1.92
CA ARG A 68 -1.59 -12.67 -2.85
C ARG A 68 -2.55 -13.57 -2.10
N ALA A 69 -3.77 -13.66 -2.60
CA ALA A 69 -4.82 -14.47 -2.01
C ALA A 69 -5.52 -15.31 -3.08
N LYS A 70 -5.92 -16.53 -2.71
CA LYS A 70 -6.60 -17.49 -3.58
C LYS A 70 -7.97 -17.80 -3.01
N LYS A 71 -9.00 -17.75 -3.85
CA LYS A 71 -10.36 -18.14 -3.47
C LYS A 71 -10.41 -19.65 -3.18
N ILE A 72 -11.03 -20.01 -2.06
CA ILE A 72 -11.34 -21.37 -1.64
C ILE A 72 -12.76 -21.73 -2.10
#